data_AF-A0A662EV64-F1
#
_entry.id   AF-A0A662EV64-F1
#
_cell.length_a   1.000
_cell.length_b   1.000
_cell.length_c   1.000
_cell.angle_alpha   90.00
_cell.angle_beta   90.00
_cell.angle_gamma   90.00
#
_symmetry.space_group_name_H-M   'P 1'
#
loop_
_entity.id
_entity.type
_entity.pdbx_description
1 polymer ?
#
loop_
_entity_poly.entity_id
_entity_poly.type
_entity_poly.pdbx_seq_one_letter_code
_entity_poly.pdbx_strand_id
1 'polypeptide(L)' 'MVRKSEVATLSIYIPKSKLDKKPIERLERLAKKLDRSINYLVVDAILHYLDREEKKLK' A
#
# COMPACT_ATOMS: atom_id res chain seq x y z
N MET A 1 15.24 22.78 -2.53
CA MET A 1 16.15 21.63 -2.73
C MET A 1 15.56 20.42 -2.04
N VAL A 2 15.02 19.46 -2.80
CA VAL A 2 14.65 18.15 -2.24
C VAL A 2 15.97 17.47 -1.89
N ARG A 3 16.29 17.33 -0.59
CA ARG A 3 17.40 16.47 -0.14
C ARG A 3 17.17 15.13 -0.82
N LYS A 4 18.18 14.60 -1.53
CA LYS A 4 18.17 13.30 -2.22
C LYS A 4 17.50 12.28 -1.30
N SER A 5 16.20 12.10 -1.49
CA SER A 5 15.35 11.47 -0.49
C SER A 5 15.75 10.02 -0.44
N GLU A 6 16.15 9.54 0.72
CA GLU A 6 16.46 8.13 0.96
C GLU A 6 15.30 7.31 0.43
N VAL A 7 15.51 6.61 -0.69
CA VAL A 7 14.53 5.68 -1.22
C VAL A 7 14.48 4.53 -0.23
N ALA A 8 13.46 4.53 0.63
CA ALA A 8 13.24 3.48 1.59
C ALA A 8 12.48 2.33 0.92
N THR A 9 13.07 1.13 0.95
CA THR A 9 12.41 -0.09 0.48
C THR A 9 11.65 -0.73 1.65
N LEU A 10 10.36 -1.00 1.46
CA LEU A 10 9.51 -1.70 2.43
C LEU A 10 9.16 -3.09 1.92
N SER A 11 9.60 -4.12 2.65
CA SER A 11 9.19 -5.51 2.40
C SER A 11 8.02 -5.87 3.31
N ILE A 12 6.86 -6.21 2.71
CA ILE A 12 5.64 -6.53 3.46
C ILE A 12 5.40 -8.03 3.44
N TYR A 13 5.32 -8.64 4.63
CA TYR A 13 4.88 -10.03 4.79
C TYR A 13 3.36 -10.12 4.81
N ILE A 14 2.79 -11.02 4.01
CA ILE A 14 1.36 -11.33 4.02
C ILE A 14 1.14 -12.64 4.79
N PRO A 15 0.49 -12.61 5.96
CA PRO A 15 0.22 -13.81 6.75
C PRO A 15 -0.61 -14.83 5.95
N LYS A 16 -0.34 -16.12 6.17
CA LYS A 16 -1.09 -17.22 5.52
C LYS A 16 -2.60 -17.09 5.70
N SER A 17 -3.05 -16.66 6.87
CA SER A 17 -4.47 -16.41 7.21
C SER A 17 -5.13 -15.27 6.43
N LYS A 18 -4.38 -14.55 5.59
CA LYS A 18 -4.88 -13.50 4.71
C LYS A 18 -4.69 -13.84 3.23
N LEU A 19 -4.06 -14.98 2.91
CA LEU A 19 -3.85 -15.42 1.52
C LEU A 19 -5.15 -15.87 0.85
N ASP A 20 -6.09 -16.42 1.61
CA ASP A 20 -7.46 -16.74 1.20
C ASP A 20 -8.19 -15.51 0.61
N LYS A 21 -7.88 -14.32 1.12
CA LYS A 21 -8.41 -13.04 0.63
C LYS A 21 -7.76 -12.56 -0.67
N LYS A 22 -6.77 -13.29 -1.18
CA LYS A 22 -6.05 -13.06 -2.43
C LYS A 22 -5.63 -11.60 -2.63
N PRO A 23 -4.97 -10.95 -1.65
CA PRO A 23 -4.68 -9.53 -1.69
C PRO A 23 -3.81 -9.12 -2.88
N ILE A 24 -2.82 -9.94 -3.25
CA ILE A 24 -1.93 -9.69 -4.39
C ILE A 24 -2.73 -9.67 -5.70
N GLU A 25 -3.52 -10.70 -5.97
CA GLU A 25 -4.35 -10.80 -7.17
C GLU A 25 -5.36 -9.64 -7.28
N ARG A 26 -5.94 -9.23 -6.15
CA ARG A 26 -6.85 -8.08 -6.09
C ARG A 26 -6.13 -6.76 -6.41
N LEU A 27 -4.93 -6.58 -5.88
CA LEU A 27 -4.08 -5.41 -6.17
C LEU A 27 -3.66 -5.39 -7.64
N GLU A 28 -3.24 -6.52 -8.22
CA GLU A 28 -2.89 -6.64 -9.64
C GLU A 28 -4.05 -6.24 -10.55
N ARG A 29 -5.24 -6.79 -10.29
CA ARG A 29 -6.44 -6.45 -11.07
C ARG A 29 -6.80 -4.97 -10.96
N LEU A 30 -6.67 -4.38 -9.78
CA LEU A 30 -6.97 -2.97 -9.56
C LEU A 30 -5.92 -2.06 -10.22
N ALA A 31 -4.63 -2.40 -10.06
CA ALA A 31 -3.50 -1.73 -10.68
C ALA A 31 -3.67 -1.63 -12.21
N LYS A 32 -4.03 -2.76 -12.85
CA LYS A 32 -4.30 -2.80 -14.29
C LYS A 32 -5.47 -1.90 -14.70
N LYS A 33 -6.55 -1.87 -13.91
CA LYS A 33 -7.72 -1.01 -14.20
C LYS A 33 -7.43 0.47 -14.05
N LEU A 34 -6.55 0.84 -13.12
CA LEU A 34 -6.20 2.23 -12.82
C LEU A 34 -4.98 2.73 -13.60
N ASP A 35 -4.33 1.86 -14.37
CA ASP A 35 -3.05 2.13 -15.03
C ASP A 35 -1.97 2.65 -14.04
N ARG A 36 -1.86 1.96 -12.90
CA ARG A 36 -0.91 2.28 -11.82
C ARG A 36 -0.12 1.04 -11.41
N SER A 37 1.05 1.26 -10.81
CA SER A 37 1.84 0.16 -10.23
C SER A 37 1.21 -0.36 -8.93
N ILE A 38 1.49 -1.61 -8.60
CA ILE A 38 1.07 -2.18 -7.31
C ILE A 38 1.69 -1.39 -6.15
N ASN A 39 2.96 -1.00 -6.27
CA ASN A 39 3.64 -0.21 -5.24
C ASN A 39 2.92 1.11 -4.96
N TYR A 40 2.43 1.79 -6.01
CA TYR A 40 1.63 3.01 -5.85
C TYR A 40 0.39 2.72 -5.00
N LEU A 41 -0.37 1.67 -5.31
CA LEU A 41 -1.57 1.31 -4.55
C LEU A 41 -1.27 0.90 -3.11
N VAL A 42 -0.16 0.22 -2.87
CA VAL A 42 0.26 -0.19 -1.52
C VAL A 42 0.59 1.03 -0.67
N VAL A 43 1.37 1.98 -1.20
CA VAL A 43 1.71 3.22 -0.48
C VAL A 43 0.45 4.05 -0.23
N ASP A 44 -0.42 4.21 -1.23
CA ASP A 44 -1.68 4.93 -1.10
C ASP A 44 -2.59 4.30 -0.02
N ALA A 45 -2.68 2.97 0.03
CA ALA A 45 -3.44 2.27 1.06
C ALA A 45 -2.84 2.45 2.48
N ILE A 46 -1.51 2.52 2.61
CA ILE A 46 -0.84 2.81 3.88
C ILE A 46 -1.18 4.23 4.35
N LEU A 47 -1.08 5.23 3.46
CA LEU A 47 -1.40 6.63 3.79
C LEU A 47 -2.88 6.77 4.18
N HIS A 48 -3.80 6.20 3.40
CA HIS A 48 -5.21 6.20 3.72
C HIS A 48 -5.54 5.52 5.06
N TYR A 49 -4.81 4.46 5.43
CA TYR A 49 -4.96 3.83 6.73
C TYR A 49 -4.52 4.78 7.85
N LEU A 50 -3.33 5.38 7.72
CA LEU A 50 -2.79 6.31 8.71
C LEU A 50 -3.71 7.52 8.92
N ASP A 51 -4.12 8.19 7.84
CA ASP A 51 -5.03 9.33 7.90
C ASP A 51 -6.33 9.01 8.66
N ARG A 52 -6.87 7.80 8.46
CA ARG A 52 -8.09 7.36 9.13
C ARG A 52 -7.85 7.12 10.63
N GLU A 53 -6.74 6.49 11.00
CA GLU A 53 -6.46 6.19 12.41
C GLU A 53 -6.04 7.46 13.18
N GLU A 54 -5.23 8.34 12.59
CA GLU A 54 -4.85 9.61 13.20
C GLU A 54 -6.04 10.52 13.48
N LYS A 55 -7.06 10.50 12.60
CA LYS A 55 -8.32 11.22 12.82
C LYS A 55 -9.11 10.72 14.03
N LYS A 56 -8.97 9.45 14.43
CA LYS A 56 -9.65 8.90 15.62
C LYS A 56 -8.97 9.28 16.93
N LEU A 57 -7.71 9.70 16.85
CA LEU A 57 -6.89 10.08 18.00
C LEU A 57 -6.98 11.58 18.32
N LYS A 58 -7.71 12.35 17.51
CA LYS A 58 -8.04 13.76 17.73
C LYS A 58 -9.43 13.91 18.31
#